data_AF-A0A2W4WAT5-F1
#
_entry.id   AF-A0A2W4WAT5-F1
#
_cell.length_a   1.000
_cell.length_b   1.000
_cell.length_c   1.000
_cell.angle_alpha   90.00
_cell.angle_beta   90.00
_cell.angle_gamma   90.00
#
_symmetry.space_group_name_H-M   'P 1'
#
loop_
_entity.id
_entity.type
_entity.pdbx_description
1 polymer ?
#
loop_
_entity_poly.entity_id
_entity_poly.type
_entity_poly.pdbx_seq_one_letter_code
_entity_poly.pdbx_strand_id
1 'polypeptide(L)'
;MRATPFIPIAVFILTLALLGWGYFRSRKFGKLGLLSWLQFVVLMSPWLVYFGLFVSGVFINFTTLLFLLLSSTIAYVAIGNQLRKVVSAERSEIEQKLKQDIEASNGDQPSTSDNPPNSSPNKSPTKTPIALAMSQGKTQLKLFKAVPAEDMKLIQGIFGIETYYVTETIPYQEGAIFKGNLRGESDVVHDRLSKSLQDRLGNKYNLFLVEGQDRKPVVIVLPSRINAFADNNTIPQKILIAVLIIANGYTALNLGAQVAGVPMVQNPQEYLVGLPFALGIGAILGLRELAMRLMARKYKVVLSLPFLLPSSQLGSFGAFSRILSPLPNRAALFDIAIAAPLASGLLSLTILLLGLRLSAIGMGSIDIPSQIFQASVLAGTLAKLFLGEALHNSFISIHPLVILGWLGSAITALNLMPAGQLDGGRIVQSIYGRRTASWTTVLTLIFLVIATVINPLALYWGGIILILLRDLERPMLNELSELDGDREALGVVALFWMLVTLLPITSGVAERLGIGSGGGLLP
;
A
#
# COMPACT_ATOMS: atom_id res chain seq x y z
N MET A 1 -34.75 20.59 -20.90
CA MET A 1 -34.35 21.64 -19.94
C MET A 1 -32.89 21.40 -19.54
N ARG A 2 -31.95 22.27 -19.93
CA ARG A 2 -30.56 22.19 -19.45
C ARG A 2 -30.58 22.53 -17.97
N ALA A 3 -30.43 21.55 -17.10
CA ALA A 3 -30.22 21.79 -15.68
C ALA A 3 -28.95 22.64 -15.55
N THR A 4 -29.09 23.88 -15.09
CA THR A 4 -27.96 24.72 -14.70
C THR A 4 -27.13 23.93 -13.67
N PRO A 5 -25.80 23.79 -13.83
CA PRO A 5 -24.97 22.98 -12.95
C PRO A 5 -24.74 23.68 -11.60
N PHE A 6 -25.82 23.88 -10.83
CA PHE A 6 -25.80 24.59 -9.56
C PHE A 6 -24.88 23.92 -8.55
N ILE A 7 -24.90 22.58 -8.49
CA ILE A 7 -24.06 21.80 -7.56
C ILE A 7 -22.56 21.93 -7.92
N PRO A 8 -22.11 21.69 -9.18
CA PRO A 8 -20.72 21.91 -9.56
C PRO A 8 -20.22 23.34 -9.30
N ILE A 9 -21.04 24.36 -9.57
CA ILE A 9 -20.69 25.75 -9.32
C ILE A 9 -20.51 26.01 -7.82
N ALA A 10 -21.45 25.54 -6.99
CA ALA A 10 -21.39 25.69 -5.54
C ALA A 10 -20.14 24.99 -4.96
N VAL A 11 -19.85 23.76 -5.41
CA VAL A 11 -18.65 23.02 -4.98
C VAL A 11 -17.37 23.73 -5.42
N PHE A 12 -17.32 24.26 -6.65
CA PHE A 12 -16.15 25.00 -7.15
C PHE A 12 -15.88 26.28 -6.34
N ILE A 13 -16.92 27.07 -6.08
CA ILE A 13 -16.84 28.29 -5.25
C ILE A 13 -16.42 27.95 -3.82
N LEU A 14 -17.03 26.93 -3.20
CA LEU A 14 -16.67 26.48 -1.85
C LEU A 14 -15.21 26.02 -1.79
N THR A 15 -14.73 25.30 -2.80
CA THR A 15 -13.35 24.82 -2.88
C THR A 15 -12.36 25.99 -2.96
N LEU A 16 -12.65 27.01 -3.79
CA LEU A 16 -11.84 28.23 -3.86
C LEU A 16 -11.85 29.01 -2.54
N ALA A 17 -13.01 29.10 -1.88
CA ALA A 17 -13.13 29.74 -0.57
C ALA A 17 -12.31 29.01 0.51
N LEU A 18 -12.36 27.67 0.54
CA LEU A 18 -11.56 26.84 1.44
C LEU A 18 -10.06 26.96 1.18
N LEU A 19 -9.63 27.03 -0.09
CA LEU A 19 -8.23 27.26 -0.43
C LEU A 19 -7.75 28.65 -0.02
N GLY A 20 -8.56 29.69 -0.25
CA GLY A 20 -8.27 31.05 0.19
C GLY A 20 -8.18 31.15 1.72
N TRP A 21 -9.15 30.57 2.44
CA TRP A 21 -9.10 30.46 3.90
C TRP A 21 -7.86 29.69 4.38
N GLY A 22 -7.55 28.58 3.72
CA GLY A 22 -6.35 27.77 3.96
C GLY A 22 -5.07 28.59 3.84
N TYR A 23 -4.98 29.47 2.84
CA TYR A 23 -3.82 30.35 2.63
C TYR A 23 -3.62 31.29 3.83
N PHE A 24 -4.69 31.98 4.26
CA PHE A 24 -4.62 32.88 5.41
C PHE A 24 -4.25 32.17 6.71
N ARG A 25 -4.76 30.95 6.92
CA ARG A 25 -4.41 30.13 8.07
C ARG A 25 -2.94 29.70 8.02
N SER A 26 -2.49 29.24 6.86
CA SER A 26 -1.13 28.72 6.66
C SER A 26 -0.05 29.79 6.74
N ARG A 27 -0.37 31.03 6.37
CA ARG A 27 0.56 32.17 6.50
C ARG A 27 0.99 32.44 7.95
N LYS A 28 0.17 32.05 8.95
CA LYS A 28 0.51 32.15 10.38
C LYS A 28 1.63 31.20 10.80
N PHE A 29 1.86 30.12 10.04
CA PHE A 29 2.88 29.11 10.30
C PHE A 29 4.14 29.31 9.44
N GLY A 30 4.35 30.53 8.93
CA GLY A 30 5.55 30.91 8.20
C GLY A 30 5.75 30.13 6.89
N LYS A 31 7.02 29.86 6.54
CA LYS A 31 7.41 29.20 5.29
C LYS A 31 6.93 27.75 5.22
N LEU A 32 6.95 27.05 6.35
CA LEU A 32 6.55 25.64 6.46
C LEU A 32 5.04 25.48 6.20
N GLY A 33 4.21 26.32 6.83
CA GLY A 33 2.78 26.36 6.56
C GLY A 33 2.43 26.69 5.12
N LEU A 34 3.16 27.64 4.52
CA LEU A 34 2.93 28.03 3.12
C LEU A 34 3.23 26.90 2.15
N LEU A 35 4.32 26.15 2.37
CA LEU A 35 4.70 25.00 1.55
C LEU A 35 3.72 23.84 1.68
N SER A 36 3.26 23.53 2.91
CA SER A 36 2.21 22.50 3.11
C SER A 36 0.89 22.88 2.44
N TRP A 37 0.51 24.16 2.48
CA TRP A 37 -0.65 24.65 1.74
C TRP A 37 -0.46 24.53 0.24
N LEU A 38 0.70 24.92 -0.29
CA LEU A 38 1.01 24.81 -1.70
C LEU A 38 0.96 23.34 -2.18
N GLN A 39 1.47 22.42 -1.38
CA GLN A 39 1.40 20.98 -1.65
C GLN A 39 -0.05 20.47 -1.75
N PHE A 40 -0.94 20.94 -0.86
CA PHE A 40 -2.37 20.64 -0.93
C PHE A 40 -3.04 21.27 -2.14
N VAL A 41 -2.71 22.53 -2.48
CA VAL A 41 -3.23 23.23 -3.66
C VAL A 41 -2.86 22.48 -4.93
N VAL A 42 -1.60 22.05 -5.05
CA VAL A 42 -1.13 21.30 -6.22
C VAL A 42 -1.90 20.00 -6.36
N LEU A 43 -2.06 19.22 -5.28
CA LEU A 43 -2.84 17.99 -5.28
C LEU A 43 -4.29 18.19 -5.75
N MET A 44 -4.90 19.33 -5.40
CA MET A 44 -6.27 19.68 -5.79
C MET A 44 -6.35 20.38 -7.15
N SER A 45 -5.24 20.83 -7.72
CA SER A 45 -5.22 21.63 -8.95
C SER A 45 -5.81 20.92 -10.17
N PRO A 46 -5.63 19.60 -10.39
CA PRO A 46 -6.27 18.91 -11.52
C PRO A 46 -7.77 18.93 -11.47
N TRP A 47 -8.32 18.77 -10.27
CA TRP A 47 -9.76 18.79 -10.05
C TRP A 47 -10.30 20.21 -10.19
N LEU A 48 -9.63 21.21 -9.63
CA LEU A 48 -10.03 22.61 -9.78
C LEU A 48 -10.02 23.07 -11.24
N VAL A 49 -8.98 22.76 -12.00
CA VAL A 49 -8.92 23.11 -13.42
C VAL A 49 -10.01 22.37 -14.19
N TYR A 50 -10.20 21.07 -13.93
CA TYR A 50 -11.25 20.28 -14.57
C TYR A 50 -12.65 20.84 -14.29
N PHE A 51 -13.00 21.06 -13.01
CA PHE A 51 -14.32 21.56 -12.61
C PHE A 51 -14.53 23.01 -13.05
N GLY A 52 -13.51 23.87 -13.00
CA GLY A 52 -13.59 25.24 -13.50
C GLY A 52 -13.87 25.29 -15.00
N LEU A 53 -13.15 24.48 -15.78
CA LEU A 53 -13.39 24.36 -17.22
C LEU A 53 -14.77 23.78 -17.50
N PHE A 54 -15.18 22.74 -16.77
CA PHE A 54 -16.52 22.15 -16.85
C PHE A 54 -17.64 23.18 -16.59
N VAL A 55 -17.49 24.04 -15.58
CA VAL A 55 -18.43 25.13 -15.28
C VAL A 55 -18.47 26.17 -16.41
N SER A 56 -17.33 26.46 -17.03
CA SER A 56 -17.25 27.37 -18.20
C SER A 56 -17.77 26.75 -19.50
N GLY A 57 -18.23 25.49 -19.49
CA GLY A 57 -18.69 24.77 -20.68
C GLY A 57 -17.55 24.25 -21.56
N VAL A 58 -16.30 24.35 -21.10
CA VAL A 58 -15.10 23.85 -21.78
C VAL A 58 -14.77 22.46 -21.26
N PHE A 59 -14.86 21.46 -22.13
CA PHE A 59 -14.56 20.07 -21.76
C PHE A 59 -13.15 19.71 -22.19
N ILE A 60 -12.25 19.51 -21.22
CA ILE A 60 -10.90 19.02 -21.52
C ILE A 60 -10.92 17.55 -21.93
N ASN A 61 -10.06 17.20 -22.87
CA ASN A 61 -9.88 15.81 -23.26
C ASN A 61 -9.21 15.03 -22.14
N PHE A 62 -9.50 13.73 -22.06
CA PHE A 62 -8.94 12.85 -21.04
C PHE A 62 -7.40 12.85 -21.05
N THR A 63 -6.77 12.92 -22.22
CA THR A 63 -5.31 13.07 -22.37
C THR A 63 -4.80 14.33 -21.67
N THR A 64 -5.51 15.44 -21.80
CA THR A 64 -5.18 16.71 -21.12
C THR A 64 -5.35 16.57 -19.62
N LEU A 65 -6.42 15.90 -19.15
CA LEU A 65 -6.62 15.62 -17.73
C LEU A 65 -5.49 14.74 -17.16
N LEU A 66 -5.06 13.72 -17.90
CA LEU A 66 -3.97 12.82 -17.51
C LEU A 66 -2.62 13.56 -17.45
N PHE A 67 -2.34 14.41 -18.44
CA PHE A 67 -1.15 15.27 -18.42
C PHE A 67 -1.16 16.23 -17.23
N LEU A 68 -2.33 16.78 -16.91
CA LEU A 68 -2.51 17.72 -15.79
C LEU A 68 -2.32 17.00 -14.43
N LEU A 69 -2.85 15.78 -14.30
CA LEU A 69 -2.59 14.90 -13.14
C LEU A 69 -1.09 14.55 -13.02
N LEU A 70 -0.42 14.26 -14.13
CA LEU A 70 1.00 13.96 -14.16
C LEU A 70 1.84 15.18 -13.75
N SER A 71 1.56 16.35 -14.32
CA SER A 71 2.26 17.60 -13.96
C SER A 71 2.03 17.99 -12.51
N SER A 72 0.81 17.77 -12.00
CA SER A 72 0.47 17.99 -10.60
C SER A 72 1.24 17.05 -9.69
N THR A 73 1.40 15.78 -10.08
CA THR A 73 2.21 14.82 -9.33
C THR A 73 3.68 15.25 -9.26
N ILE A 74 4.27 15.69 -10.38
CA ILE A 74 5.65 16.19 -10.42
C ILE A 74 5.82 17.41 -9.50
N ALA A 75 4.89 18.37 -9.58
CA ALA A 75 4.90 19.55 -8.72
C ALA A 75 4.72 19.20 -7.24
N TYR A 76 3.84 18.24 -6.90
CA TYR A 76 3.61 17.77 -5.54
C TYR A 76 4.91 17.21 -4.92
N VAL A 77 5.64 16.37 -5.69
CA VAL A 77 6.92 15.80 -5.25
C VAL A 77 7.98 16.89 -5.06
N ALA A 78 8.09 17.83 -6.00
CA ALA A 78 9.05 18.93 -5.90
C ALA A 78 8.82 19.80 -4.65
N ILE A 79 7.55 20.11 -4.34
CA ILE A 79 7.18 20.89 -3.16
C ILE A 79 7.39 20.07 -1.88
N GLY A 80 7.06 18.77 -1.88
CA GLY A 80 7.31 17.87 -0.76
C GLY A 80 8.80 17.78 -0.41
N ASN A 81 9.67 17.70 -1.42
CA ASN A 81 11.12 17.75 -1.23
C ASN A 81 11.60 19.07 -0.62
N GLN A 82 11.02 20.21 -1.02
CA GLN A 82 11.34 21.50 -0.41
C GLN A 82 10.84 21.60 1.03
N LEU A 83 9.62 21.11 1.30
CA LEU A 83 9.05 21.08 2.65
C LEU A 83 9.95 20.27 3.60
N ARG A 84 10.41 19.09 3.19
CA ARG A 84 11.33 18.25 3.96
C ARG A 84 12.63 18.98 4.33
N LYS A 85 13.23 19.70 3.37
CA LYS A 85 14.46 20.50 3.61
C LYS A 85 14.24 21.62 4.63
N VAL A 86 13.08 22.26 4.61
CA VAL A 86 12.74 23.33 5.57
C VAL A 86 12.44 22.74 6.94
N VAL A 87 11.71 21.62 7.01
CA VAL A 87 11.43 20.89 8.26
C VAL A 87 12.71 20.42 8.93
N SER A 88 13.65 19.83 8.17
CA SER A 88 14.93 19.37 8.73
C SER A 88 15.80 20.53 9.20
N ALA A 89 15.82 21.65 8.48
CA ALA A 89 16.54 22.86 8.88
C ALA A 89 15.97 23.48 10.18
N GLU A 90 14.66 23.71 10.26
CA GLU A 90 14.02 24.26 11.48
C GLU A 90 14.18 23.30 12.68
N ARG A 91 14.07 21.98 12.45
CA ARG A 91 14.30 20.99 13.51
C ARG A 91 15.74 21.04 14.04
N SER A 92 16.74 21.19 13.15
CA SER A 92 18.14 21.31 13.56
C SER A 92 18.42 22.59 14.37
N GLU A 93 17.76 23.70 14.03
CA GLU A 93 17.89 24.96 14.76
C GLU A 93 17.23 24.88 16.14
N ILE A 94 16.06 24.23 16.24
CA ILE A 94 15.38 23.99 17.52
C ILE A 94 16.23 23.05 18.40
N GLU A 95 16.82 22.00 17.83
CA GLU A 95 17.73 21.11 18.57
C GLU A 95 18.99 21.83 19.06
N GLN A 96 19.53 22.78 18.28
CA GLN A 96 20.65 23.62 18.72
C GLN A 96 20.25 24.58 19.85
N LYS A 97 19.10 25.25 19.75
CA LYS A 97 18.59 26.12 20.82
C LYS A 97 18.31 25.34 22.10
N LEU A 98 17.69 24.16 21.99
CA LEU A 98 17.47 23.30 23.16
C LEU A 98 18.79 22.86 23.82
N LYS A 99 19.83 22.57 23.03
CA LYS A 99 21.16 22.25 23.55
C LYS A 99 21.80 23.44 24.25
N GLN A 100 21.72 24.64 23.66
CA GLN A 100 22.22 25.86 24.28
C GLN A 100 21.46 26.22 25.57
N ASP A 101 20.14 26.06 25.60
CA ASP A 101 19.33 26.32 26.79
C ASP A 101 19.63 25.30 27.91
N ILE A 102 19.91 24.05 27.56
CA ILE A 102 20.31 23.00 28.53
C ILE A 102 21.74 23.27 29.04
N GLU A 103 22.66 23.70 28.19
CA GLU A 103 24.02 24.08 28.60
C GLU A 103 24.03 25.34 29.47
N ALA A 104 23.16 26.32 29.19
CA ALA A 104 23.00 27.52 30.01
C ALA A 104 22.33 27.22 31.36
N SER A 105 21.39 26.28 31.41
CA SER A 105 20.69 25.89 32.65
C SER A 105 21.53 25.02 33.59
N ASN A 106 22.57 24.34 33.08
CA ASN A 106 23.54 23.61 33.91
C ASN A 106 24.58 24.53 34.59
N GLY A 107 24.53 25.85 34.36
CA GLY A 107 25.46 26.83 34.95
C GLY A 107 25.11 27.33 36.35
N ASP A 108 23.87 27.16 36.82
CA ASP A 108 23.42 27.70 38.12
C ASP A 108 22.92 26.58 39.05
N GLN A 109 23.78 26.11 39.95
CA GLN A 109 23.36 25.45 41.19
C GLN A 109 23.11 26.49 42.29
N PRO A 110 22.05 26.29 43.09
CA PRO A 110 22.30 26.26 44.53
C PRO A 110 21.68 25.04 45.22
N SER A 111 22.47 24.52 46.16
CA SER A 111 22.15 23.57 47.23
C SER A 111 21.11 24.08 48.22
N THR A 112 20.21 23.21 48.72
CA THR A 112 20.10 22.84 50.16
C THR A 112 19.03 21.76 50.43
N SER A 113 19.36 20.92 51.41
CA SER A 113 18.64 19.92 52.21
C SER A 113 17.17 20.16 52.60
N ASP A 114 16.33 19.11 52.69
CA ASP A 114 15.95 18.42 53.94
C ASP A 114 14.76 17.43 53.78
N ASN A 115 14.69 16.49 54.74
CA ASN A 115 13.93 15.24 54.81
C ASN A 115 12.39 15.36 55.15
N PRO A 116 11.60 14.24 55.14
CA PRO A 116 10.14 14.21 54.89
C PRO A 116 9.26 14.10 56.15
N PRO A 117 7.92 14.02 55.99
CA PRO A 117 7.15 13.11 56.85
C PRO A 117 6.03 12.30 56.19
N ASN A 118 5.83 11.11 56.79
CA ASN A 118 4.73 10.16 56.68
C ASN A 118 3.31 10.78 56.72
N SER A 119 2.36 10.17 56.00
CA SER A 119 1.07 9.73 56.60
C SER A 119 0.22 8.87 55.65
N SER A 120 -0.29 7.77 56.19
CA SER A 120 -1.52 7.06 55.82
C SER A 120 -2.16 6.65 57.15
N PRO A 121 -3.51 6.59 57.30
CA PRO A 121 -4.21 5.39 56.88
C PRO A 121 -5.70 5.53 56.47
N ASN A 122 -6.16 4.51 55.73
CA ASN A 122 -7.51 3.90 55.71
C ASN A 122 -8.75 4.64 55.17
N LYS A 123 -9.36 4.05 54.12
CA LYS A 123 -10.75 3.54 54.12
C LYS A 123 -11.03 2.64 52.89
N SER A 124 -11.62 1.47 53.15
CA SER A 124 -12.18 0.50 52.19
C SER A 124 -13.73 0.60 52.17
N PRO A 125 -14.48 -0.24 51.44
CA PRO A 125 -14.50 -0.47 49.99
C PRO A 125 -15.92 -0.26 49.40
N THR A 126 -16.08 0.38 48.24
CA THR A 126 -17.38 0.45 47.56
C THR A 126 -17.36 -0.41 46.29
N LYS A 127 -18.08 -1.54 46.35
CA LYS A 127 -18.29 -2.46 45.24
C LYS A 127 -19.04 -1.75 44.11
N THR A 128 -18.40 -1.61 42.95
CA THR A 128 -19.04 -1.23 41.69
C THR A 128 -18.95 -2.36 40.67
N PRO A 129 -19.92 -2.49 39.74
CA PRO A 129 -20.03 -3.62 38.79
C PRO A 129 -18.83 -3.78 37.84
N ILE A 130 -17.93 -2.80 37.81
CA ILE A 130 -16.69 -2.78 37.02
C ILE A 130 -15.67 -3.79 37.56
N ALA A 131 -15.68 -4.11 38.86
CA ALA A 131 -14.78 -5.08 39.46
C ALA A 131 -15.07 -6.53 39.01
N LEU A 132 -16.30 -6.83 38.61
CA LEU A 132 -16.69 -8.13 38.05
C LEU A 132 -16.37 -8.25 36.55
N ALA A 133 -16.41 -7.14 35.80
CA ALA A 133 -15.94 -7.12 34.41
C ALA A 133 -14.40 -7.22 34.33
N MET A 134 -13.68 -6.65 35.31
CA MET A 134 -12.22 -6.78 35.42
C MET A 134 -11.74 -8.13 35.95
N SER A 135 -12.60 -8.91 36.64
CA SER A 135 -12.25 -10.28 37.03
C SER A 135 -12.37 -11.27 35.86
N GLN A 136 -13.31 -11.04 34.94
CA GLN A 136 -13.51 -11.87 33.75
C GLN A 136 -12.46 -11.58 32.64
N GLY A 137 -11.91 -10.36 32.58
CA GLY A 137 -10.75 -10.04 31.72
C GLY A 137 -9.39 -10.55 32.24
N LYS A 138 -9.27 -10.84 33.54
CA LYS A 138 -8.03 -11.37 34.15
C LYS A 138 -7.79 -12.86 33.89
N THR A 139 -8.80 -13.59 33.43
CA THR A 139 -8.66 -15.04 33.18
C THR A 139 -7.87 -15.34 31.90
N GLN A 140 -7.70 -14.37 30.99
CA GLN A 140 -6.85 -14.53 29.79
C GLN A 140 -5.43 -13.98 29.94
N LEU A 141 -5.07 -13.39 31.09
CA LEU A 141 -3.73 -12.85 31.37
C LEU A 141 -2.77 -13.83 32.05
N LYS A 142 -3.14 -15.11 32.19
CA LYS A 142 -2.37 -16.14 32.92
C LYS A 142 -1.50 -17.06 32.05
N LEU A 143 -1.17 -16.67 30.81
CA LEU A 143 -0.34 -17.51 29.94
C LEU A 143 0.75 -16.74 29.18
N PHE A 144 1.39 -15.77 29.82
CA PHE A 144 2.65 -15.23 29.30
C PHE A 144 3.72 -15.38 30.38
N LYS A 145 4.75 -16.17 30.07
CA LYS A 145 5.93 -16.28 30.93
C LYS A 145 6.59 -14.89 30.94
N ALA A 146 6.53 -14.20 32.07
CA ALA A 146 7.13 -12.88 32.21
C ALA A 146 8.64 -12.94 31.91
N VAL A 147 9.17 -11.86 31.34
CA VAL A 147 10.62 -11.71 31.09
C VAL A 147 11.38 -11.97 32.40
N PRO A 148 12.43 -12.81 32.39
CA PRO A 148 13.27 -13.00 33.57
C PRO A 148 13.76 -11.66 34.13
N ALA A 149 13.72 -11.48 35.44
CA ALA A 149 14.05 -10.20 36.07
C ALA A 149 15.49 -9.73 35.77
N GLU A 150 16.40 -10.67 35.53
CA GLU A 150 17.78 -10.40 35.10
C GLU A 150 17.84 -9.80 33.69
N ASP A 151 17.15 -10.43 32.73
CA ASP A 151 17.05 -9.94 31.36
C ASP A 151 16.40 -8.54 31.32
N MET A 152 15.38 -8.30 32.15
CA MET A 152 14.70 -7.00 32.23
C MET A 152 15.65 -5.86 32.64
N LYS A 153 16.54 -6.10 33.61
CA LYS A 153 17.54 -5.10 34.03
C LYS A 153 18.54 -4.81 32.90
N LEU A 154 18.98 -5.85 32.19
CA LEU A 154 19.89 -5.71 31.05
C LEU A 154 19.24 -4.94 29.89
N ILE A 155 17.94 -5.17 29.63
CA ILE A 155 17.15 -4.41 28.65
C ILE A 155 16.95 -2.96 29.11
N GLN A 156 16.68 -2.69 30.38
CA GLN A 156 16.56 -1.31 30.86
C GLN A 156 17.89 -0.55 30.73
N GLY A 157 19.02 -1.24 30.89
CA GLY A 157 20.35 -0.66 30.77
C GLY A 157 20.83 -0.33 29.34
N ILE A 158 20.07 -0.67 28.29
CA ILE A 158 20.40 -0.22 26.91
C ILE A 158 19.89 1.18 26.61
N PHE A 159 18.94 1.70 27.40
CA PHE A 159 18.35 3.02 27.19
C PHE A 159 19.20 4.11 27.84
N GLY A 160 19.37 5.23 27.13
CA GLY A 160 20.20 6.35 27.58
C GLY A 160 19.61 7.70 27.19
N ILE A 161 20.09 8.76 27.85
CA ILE A 161 19.62 10.15 27.66
C ILE A 161 19.83 10.61 26.20
N GLU A 162 20.90 10.15 25.55
CA GLU A 162 21.26 10.50 24.16
C GLU A 162 20.56 9.65 23.09
N THR A 163 19.83 8.59 23.47
CA THR A 163 19.21 7.65 22.52
C THR A 163 17.71 7.60 22.68
N TYR A 164 17.23 7.06 23.79
CA TYR A 164 15.80 6.92 24.05
C TYR A 164 15.57 6.98 25.56
N TYR A 165 14.84 8.00 25.99
CA TYR A 165 14.56 8.23 27.39
C TYR A 165 13.24 7.56 27.78
N VAL A 166 13.31 6.46 28.53
CA VAL A 166 12.15 5.69 28.97
C VAL A 166 11.44 6.42 30.12
N THR A 167 10.13 6.60 29.99
CA THR A 167 9.26 7.18 31.02
C THR A 167 8.42 6.12 31.72
N GLU A 168 8.01 5.07 31.01
CA GLU A 168 7.13 4.03 31.53
C GLU A 168 7.52 2.67 30.93
N THR A 169 7.57 1.63 31.76
CA THR A 169 7.79 0.23 31.33
C THR A 169 6.54 -0.59 31.62
N ILE A 170 5.98 -1.23 30.59
CA ILE A 170 4.78 -2.05 30.68
C ILE A 170 5.14 -3.48 30.25
N PRO A 171 4.92 -4.51 31.07
CA PRO A 171 5.15 -5.90 30.65
C PRO A 171 4.15 -6.27 29.55
N TYR A 172 4.63 -6.92 28.48
CA TYR A 172 3.81 -7.27 27.33
C TYR A 172 4.22 -8.62 26.73
N GLN A 173 3.32 -9.60 26.80
CA GLN A 173 3.60 -10.99 26.40
C GLN A 173 4.86 -11.55 27.11
N GLU A 174 5.77 -12.17 26.36
CA GLU A 174 7.09 -12.64 26.81
C GLU A 174 8.16 -11.53 26.72
N GLY A 175 7.74 -10.26 26.64
CA GLY A 175 8.57 -9.08 26.41
C GLY A 175 8.14 -7.87 27.23
N ALA A 176 8.56 -6.68 26.79
CA ALA A 176 8.21 -5.42 27.44
C ALA A 176 8.04 -4.27 26.45
N ILE A 177 7.14 -3.35 26.79
CA ILE A 177 6.90 -2.09 26.10
C ILE A 177 7.51 -0.97 26.93
N PHE A 178 8.34 -0.15 26.30
CA PHE A 178 9.02 1.00 26.88
C PHE A 178 8.50 2.26 26.20
N LYS A 179 7.63 3.00 26.89
CA LYS A 179 7.21 4.33 26.43
C LYS A 179 8.26 5.34 26.83
N GLY A 180 8.47 6.34 25.98
CA GLY A 180 9.52 7.31 26.19
C GLY A 180 9.61 8.32 25.06
N ASN A 181 10.70 9.06 25.06
CA ASN A 181 11.00 10.05 24.04
C ASN A 181 12.25 9.62 23.26
N LEU A 182 12.11 9.55 21.93
CA LEU A 182 13.21 9.32 21.01
C LEU A 182 14.10 10.57 20.93
N ARG A 183 15.42 10.37 21.00
CA ARG A 183 16.42 11.44 20.94
C ARG A 183 17.32 11.20 19.73
N GLY A 184 17.08 11.96 18.66
CA GLY A 184 17.80 11.84 17.39
C GLY A 184 17.00 11.18 16.26
N GLU A 185 17.70 10.79 15.19
CA GLU A 185 17.13 10.09 14.04
C GLU A 185 16.79 8.63 14.37
N SER A 186 15.62 8.16 13.90
CA SER A 186 15.10 6.82 14.21
C SER A 186 16.08 5.70 13.86
N ASP A 187 16.78 5.84 12.74
CA ASP A 187 17.59 4.78 12.17
C ASP A 187 18.88 4.61 12.98
N VAL A 188 19.55 5.73 13.27
CA VAL A 188 20.77 5.76 14.11
C VAL A 188 20.47 5.26 15.53
N VAL A 189 19.34 5.68 16.11
CA VAL A 189 18.96 5.26 17.46
C VAL A 189 18.60 3.78 17.48
N HIS A 190 17.82 3.30 16.51
CA HIS A 190 17.44 1.89 16.41
C HIS A 190 18.66 0.99 16.24
N ASP A 191 19.63 1.36 15.39
CA ASP A 191 20.85 0.59 15.19
C ASP A 191 21.70 0.51 16.46
N ARG A 192 21.86 1.64 17.19
CA ARG A 192 22.59 1.68 18.46
C ARG A 192 21.93 0.82 19.53
N LEU A 193 20.61 0.95 19.69
CA LEU A 193 19.85 0.18 20.68
C LEU A 193 19.85 -1.31 20.34
N SER A 194 19.67 -1.66 19.06
CA SER A 194 19.70 -3.05 18.58
C SER A 194 21.07 -3.69 18.79
N LYS A 195 22.16 -2.97 18.48
CA LYS A 195 23.53 -3.45 18.74
C LYS A 195 23.79 -3.64 20.23
N SER A 196 23.39 -2.66 21.06
CA SER A 196 23.55 -2.76 22.52
C SER A 196 22.76 -3.91 23.13
N LEU A 197 21.57 -4.20 22.59
CA LEU A 197 20.76 -5.35 22.99
C LEU A 197 21.46 -6.66 22.61
N GLN A 198 22.00 -6.73 21.40
CA GLN A 198 22.69 -7.90 20.88
C GLN A 198 24.01 -8.18 21.63
N ASP A 199 24.76 -7.15 22.01
CA ASP A 199 26.00 -7.29 22.79
C ASP A 199 25.73 -7.84 24.21
N ARG A 200 24.57 -7.51 24.81
CA ARG A 200 24.21 -7.91 26.19
C ARG A 200 23.47 -9.25 26.26
N LEU A 201 22.58 -9.52 25.32
CA LEU A 201 21.61 -10.63 25.37
C LEU A 201 21.67 -11.54 24.13
N GLY A 202 22.62 -11.30 23.22
CA GLY A 202 22.76 -12.04 21.97
C GLY A 202 21.49 -11.92 21.11
N ASN A 203 21.18 -13.00 20.40
CA ASN A 203 19.99 -13.07 19.54
C ASN A 203 18.72 -13.49 20.29
N LYS A 204 18.65 -13.33 21.61
CA LYS A 204 17.51 -13.78 22.42
C LYS A 204 16.28 -12.89 22.24
N TYR A 205 16.47 -11.60 21.95
CA TYR A 205 15.41 -10.61 21.83
C TYR A 205 15.58 -9.76 20.56
N ASN A 206 14.46 -9.28 20.01
CA ASN A 206 14.39 -8.31 18.94
C ASN A 206 13.78 -7.01 19.47
N LEU A 207 14.30 -5.89 18.97
CA LEU A 207 13.83 -4.54 19.31
C LEU A 207 13.01 -3.97 18.15
N PHE A 208 11.79 -3.56 18.48
CA PHE A 208 10.85 -2.92 17.58
C PHE A 208 10.66 -1.47 18.01
N LEU A 209 10.92 -0.53 17.10
CA LEU A 209 10.66 0.89 17.28
C LEU A 209 9.41 1.24 16.45
N VAL A 210 8.30 1.47 17.13
CA VAL A 210 6.98 1.64 16.52
C VAL A 210 6.29 2.92 16.97
N GLU A 211 5.27 3.34 16.22
CA GLU A 211 4.42 4.46 16.60
C GLU A 211 3.33 3.99 17.57
N GLY A 212 3.30 4.54 18.78
CA GLY A 212 2.26 4.28 19.78
C GLY A 212 0.91 4.90 19.42
N GLN A 213 -0.14 4.58 20.19
CA GLN A 213 -1.49 5.12 19.95
C GLN A 213 -1.54 6.66 20.00
N ASP A 214 -0.68 7.26 20.82
CA ASP A 214 -0.57 8.71 21.01
C ASP A 214 0.33 9.39 19.97
N ARG A 215 0.70 8.70 18.88
CA ARG A 215 1.69 9.12 17.86
C ARG A 215 3.09 9.37 18.41
N LYS A 216 3.37 8.87 19.60
CA LYS A 216 4.69 8.95 20.24
C LYS A 216 5.50 7.69 19.92
N PRO A 217 6.82 7.80 19.79
CA PRO A 217 7.69 6.65 19.61
C PRO A 217 7.59 5.71 20.82
N VAL A 218 7.52 4.40 20.54
CA VAL A 218 7.49 3.35 21.56
C VAL A 218 8.47 2.26 21.17
N VAL A 219 9.29 1.82 22.13
CA VAL A 219 10.19 0.68 21.94
C VAL A 219 9.53 -0.56 22.53
N ILE A 220 9.46 -1.64 21.75
CA ILE A 220 8.93 -2.93 22.18
C ILE A 220 10.04 -3.96 22.02
N VAL A 221 10.32 -4.70 23.08
CA VAL A 221 11.32 -5.77 23.08
C VAL A 221 10.59 -7.10 23.22
N LEU A 222 10.76 -7.99 22.24
CA LEU A 222 10.10 -9.30 22.19
C LEU A 222 11.14 -10.41 21.97
N PRO A 223 10.91 -11.64 22.44
CA PRO A 223 11.83 -12.75 22.20
C PRO A 223 11.97 -13.03 20.71
N SER A 224 13.21 -13.27 20.28
CA SER A 224 13.52 -13.55 18.89
C SER A 224 13.16 -14.99 18.55
N ARG A 225 12.06 -15.19 17.83
CA ARG A 225 11.64 -16.52 17.35
C ARG A 225 12.12 -16.81 15.93
N ILE A 226 13.39 -16.52 15.61
CA ILE A 226 13.95 -16.67 14.24
C ILE A 226 13.66 -18.06 13.66
N ASN A 227 13.80 -19.12 14.47
CA ASN A 227 13.60 -20.50 14.01
C ASN A 227 12.12 -20.91 13.88
N ALA A 228 11.19 -20.27 14.59
CA ALA A 228 9.76 -20.59 14.48
C ALA A 228 9.15 -20.12 13.16
N PHE A 229 9.78 -19.18 12.47
CA PHE A 229 9.29 -18.65 11.19
C PHE A 229 9.66 -19.55 10.00
N ALA A 230 10.73 -20.35 10.09
CA ALA A 230 11.17 -21.26 9.04
C ALA A 230 10.39 -22.60 9.03
N ASP A 231 9.95 -23.08 10.19
CA ASP A 231 9.27 -24.37 10.35
C ASP A 231 7.76 -24.36 10.08
N ASN A 232 7.18 -23.21 9.74
CA ASN A 232 5.73 -23.04 9.64
C ASN A 232 5.09 -23.57 8.34
N ASN A 233 5.78 -24.43 7.58
CA ASN A 233 5.18 -25.12 6.43
C ASN A 233 4.50 -26.41 6.89
N THR A 234 3.41 -26.28 7.63
CA THR A 234 2.59 -27.42 8.04
C THR A 234 2.15 -28.21 6.80
N ILE A 235 2.13 -29.55 6.88
CA ILE A 235 1.72 -30.43 5.76
C ILE A 235 0.42 -29.95 5.07
N PRO A 236 -0.64 -29.51 5.80
CA PRO A 236 -1.85 -28.98 5.18
C PRO A 236 -1.62 -27.73 4.33
N GLN A 237 -0.70 -26.85 4.72
CA GLN A 237 -0.38 -25.65 3.94
C GLN A 237 0.33 -26.00 2.63
N LYS A 238 1.25 -26.98 2.65
CA LYS A 238 1.91 -27.46 1.42
C LYS A 238 0.91 -28.10 0.46
N ILE A 239 -0.02 -28.89 0.99
CA ILE A 239 -1.12 -29.48 0.21
C ILE A 239 -1.99 -28.38 -0.39
N LEU A 240 -2.40 -27.39 0.41
CA LEU A 240 -3.19 -26.25 -0.06
C LEU A 240 -2.48 -25.49 -1.19
N ILE A 241 -1.18 -25.19 -1.05
CA ILE A 241 -0.39 -24.52 -2.08
C ILE A 241 -0.34 -25.37 -3.36
N ALA A 242 -0.11 -26.68 -3.25
CA ALA A 242 -0.10 -27.57 -4.40
C ALA A 242 -1.46 -27.58 -5.13
N VAL A 243 -2.57 -27.69 -4.38
CA VAL A 243 -3.93 -27.62 -4.92
C VAL A 243 -4.17 -26.29 -5.63
N LEU A 244 -3.76 -25.17 -5.03
CA LEU A 244 -3.91 -23.85 -5.62
C LEU A 244 -3.09 -23.67 -6.90
N ILE A 245 -1.86 -24.20 -6.95
CA ILE A 245 -1.04 -24.19 -8.17
C ILE A 245 -1.72 -24.98 -9.28
N ILE A 246 -2.23 -26.18 -8.97
CA ILE A 246 -2.95 -27.02 -9.94
C ILE A 246 -4.23 -26.32 -10.42
N ALA A 247 -5.02 -25.76 -9.49
CA ALA A 247 -6.24 -25.03 -9.83
C ALA A 247 -5.96 -23.80 -10.69
N ASN A 248 -4.87 -23.08 -10.43
CA ASN A 248 -4.46 -21.92 -11.24
C ASN A 248 -4.00 -22.35 -12.64
N GLY A 249 -3.27 -23.47 -12.75
CA GLY A 249 -2.92 -24.05 -14.05
C GLY A 249 -4.16 -24.47 -14.84
N TYR A 250 -5.12 -25.13 -14.19
CA TYR A 250 -6.38 -25.56 -14.80
C TYR A 250 -7.23 -24.38 -15.29
N THR A 251 -7.38 -23.34 -14.47
CA THR A 251 -8.14 -22.13 -14.86
C THR A 251 -7.45 -21.35 -15.97
N ALA A 252 -6.12 -21.23 -15.95
CA ALA A 252 -5.36 -20.60 -17.03
C ALA A 252 -5.43 -21.39 -18.36
N LEU A 253 -5.40 -22.73 -18.31
CA LEU A 253 -5.58 -23.58 -19.50
C LEU A 253 -6.98 -23.45 -20.09
N ASN A 254 -8.02 -23.46 -19.25
CA ASN A 254 -9.40 -23.26 -19.69
C ASN A 254 -9.60 -21.89 -20.35
N LEU A 255 -9.03 -20.83 -19.76
CA LEU A 255 -9.12 -19.50 -20.35
C LEU A 255 -8.37 -19.44 -21.69
N GLY A 256 -7.20 -20.07 -21.77
CA GLY A 256 -6.45 -20.19 -23.02
C GLY A 256 -7.23 -20.91 -24.12
N ALA A 257 -7.93 -22.00 -23.78
CA ALA A 257 -8.77 -22.74 -24.71
C ALA A 257 -9.96 -21.88 -25.20
N GLN A 258 -10.61 -21.13 -24.29
CA GLN A 258 -11.69 -20.20 -24.64
C GLN A 258 -11.21 -19.09 -25.57
N VAL A 259 -10.05 -18.51 -25.28
CA VAL A 259 -9.42 -17.49 -26.13
C VAL A 259 -9.10 -18.06 -27.52
N ALA A 260 -8.72 -19.33 -27.62
CA ALA A 260 -8.48 -20.01 -28.89
C ALA A 260 -9.77 -20.48 -29.61
N GLY A 261 -10.96 -20.17 -29.09
CA GLY A 261 -12.25 -20.50 -29.71
C GLY A 261 -12.87 -21.82 -29.25
N VAL A 262 -12.38 -22.44 -28.18
CA VAL A 262 -12.95 -23.66 -27.58
C VAL A 262 -13.73 -23.28 -26.31
N PRO A 263 -15.06 -23.09 -26.38
CA PRO A 263 -15.85 -22.53 -25.27
C PRO A 263 -16.01 -23.50 -24.08
N MET A 264 -16.08 -24.80 -24.35
CA MET A 264 -16.17 -25.84 -23.32
C MET A 264 -15.29 -27.01 -23.72
N VAL A 265 -14.30 -27.32 -22.88
CA VAL A 265 -13.37 -28.41 -23.15
C VAL A 265 -14.06 -29.75 -22.92
N GLN A 266 -14.21 -30.54 -23.98
CA GLN A 266 -14.83 -31.87 -23.92
C GLN A 266 -13.77 -32.98 -23.94
N ASN A 267 -12.66 -32.74 -24.64
CA ASN A 267 -11.58 -33.71 -24.79
C ASN A 267 -10.28 -33.24 -24.10
N PRO A 268 -9.49 -34.14 -23.48
CA PRO A 268 -8.23 -33.75 -22.85
C PRO A 268 -7.22 -33.07 -23.78
N GLN A 269 -7.28 -33.37 -25.09
CA GLN A 269 -6.37 -32.79 -26.09
C GLN A 269 -6.63 -31.29 -26.35
N GLU A 270 -7.86 -30.81 -26.13
CA GLU A 270 -8.22 -29.40 -26.32
C GLU A 270 -7.53 -28.49 -25.29
N TYR A 271 -7.16 -29.01 -24.11
CA TYR A 271 -6.36 -28.26 -23.14
C TYR A 271 -4.97 -27.90 -23.68
N LEU A 272 -4.42 -28.68 -24.62
CA LEU A 272 -3.11 -28.39 -25.23
C LEU A 272 -3.16 -27.11 -26.08
N VAL A 273 -4.33 -26.76 -26.62
CA VAL A 273 -4.51 -25.52 -27.38
C VAL A 273 -4.39 -24.29 -26.47
N GLY A 274 -4.85 -24.40 -25.22
CA GLY A 274 -4.73 -23.33 -24.22
C GLY A 274 -3.34 -23.19 -23.59
N LEU A 275 -2.44 -24.13 -23.85
CA LEU A 275 -1.13 -24.22 -23.18
C LEU A 275 -0.23 -22.99 -23.39
N PRO A 276 -0.09 -22.41 -24.61
CA PRO A 276 0.71 -21.20 -24.81
C PRO A 276 0.22 -20.01 -23.98
N PHE A 277 -1.10 -19.85 -23.86
CA PHE A 277 -1.71 -18.79 -23.08
C PHE A 277 -1.51 -19.00 -21.58
N ALA A 278 -1.70 -20.24 -21.09
CA ALA A 278 -1.47 -20.61 -19.71
C ALA A 278 0.00 -20.43 -19.30
N LEU A 279 0.96 -20.78 -20.18
CA LEU A 279 2.37 -20.49 -19.98
C LEU A 279 2.64 -18.99 -19.90
N GLY A 280 1.96 -18.18 -20.72
CA GLY A 280 2.02 -16.72 -20.65
C GLY A 280 1.61 -16.17 -19.27
N ILE A 281 0.46 -16.60 -18.75
CA ILE A 281 0.00 -16.24 -17.40
C ILE A 281 1.01 -16.73 -16.35
N GLY A 282 1.46 -17.98 -16.48
CA GLY A 282 2.47 -18.57 -15.60
C GLY A 282 3.78 -17.79 -15.58
N ALA A 283 4.24 -17.29 -16.72
CA ALA A 283 5.44 -16.46 -16.83
C ALA A 283 5.27 -15.11 -16.11
N ILE A 284 4.11 -14.46 -16.25
CA ILE A 284 3.80 -13.20 -15.57
C ILE A 284 3.79 -13.40 -14.05
N LEU A 285 3.11 -14.45 -13.55
CA LEU A 285 3.05 -14.78 -12.13
C LEU A 285 4.41 -15.25 -11.58
N GLY A 286 5.16 -16.00 -12.37
CA GLY A 286 6.49 -16.49 -12.03
C GLY A 286 7.49 -15.34 -11.90
N LEU A 287 7.51 -14.41 -12.85
CA LEU A 287 8.38 -13.24 -12.82
C LEU A 287 8.05 -12.31 -11.64
N ARG A 288 6.76 -12.10 -11.37
CA ARG A 288 6.26 -11.37 -10.18
C ARG A 288 6.87 -11.90 -8.89
N GLU A 289 6.73 -13.22 -8.69
CA GLU A 289 7.18 -13.89 -7.48
C GLU A 289 8.71 -13.95 -7.39
N LEU A 290 9.39 -14.14 -8.52
CA LEU A 290 10.85 -14.11 -8.59
C LEU A 290 11.39 -12.74 -8.16
N ALA A 291 10.84 -11.65 -8.71
CA ALA A 291 11.26 -10.29 -8.37
C ALA A 291 11.10 -9.99 -6.88
N MET A 292 9.95 -10.38 -6.31
CA MET A 292 9.69 -10.23 -4.87
C MET A 292 10.69 -11.02 -4.02
N ARG A 293 11.01 -12.27 -4.40
CA ARG A 293 11.98 -13.10 -3.67
C ARG A 293 13.41 -12.59 -3.79
N LEU A 294 13.81 -12.06 -4.95
CA LEU A 294 15.12 -11.45 -5.13
C LEU A 294 15.27 -10.22 -4.21
N MET A 295 14.24 -9.39 -4.10
CA MET A 295 14.25 -8.24 -3.19
C MET A 295 14.18 -8.65 -1.72
N ALA A 296 13.41 -9.68 -1.37
CA ALA A 296 13.40 -10.21 -0.01
C ALA A 296 14.78 -10.76 0.41
N ARG A 297 15.49 -11.45 -0.50
CA ARG A 297 16.87 -11.91 -0.26
C ARG A 297 17.84 -10.75 -0.01
N LYS A 298 17.71 -9.64 -0.75
CA LYS A 298 18.51 -8.42 -0.51
C LYS A 298 18.39 -7.91 0.92
N TYR A 299 17.18 -7.99 1.50
CA TYR A 299 16.88 -7.56 2.86
C TYR A 299 16.96 -8.67 3.92
N LYS A 300 17.40 -9.88 3.56
CA LYS A 300 17.44 -11.06 4.44
C LYS A 300 16.07 -11.41 5.04
N VAL A 301 15.01 -11.16 4.29
CA VAL A 301 13.62 -11.42 4.67
C VAL A 301 13.18 -12.78 4.14
N VAL A 302 12.56 -13.59 4.99
CA VAL A 302 12.03 -14.90 4.62
C VAL A 302 10.57 -14.76 4.19
N LEU A 303 10.27 -15.23 2.99
CA LEU A 303 8.92 -15.28 2.44
C LEU A 303 8.37 -16.71 2.46
N SER A 304 7.05 -16.85 2.60
CA SER A 304 6.37 -18.11 2.36
C SER A 304 6.39 -18.49 0.88
N LEU A 305 6.02 -19.73 0.58
CA LEU A 305 5.60 -20.08 -0.77
C LEU A 305 4.32 -19.29 -1.14
N PRO A 306 4.14 -18.97 -2.44
CA PRO A 306 3.02 -18.18 -2.93
C PRO A 306 1.73 -19.00 -2.91
N PHE A 307 0.67 -18.36 -2.46
CA PHE A 307 -0.69 -18.82 -2.67
C PHE A 307 -1.19 -18.20 -3.97
N LEU A 308 -1.30 -19.03 -5.02
CA LEU A 308 -1.91 -18.62 -6.28
C LEU A 308 -3.43 -18.64 -6.11
N LEU A 309 -4.09 -17.57 -6.54
CA LEU A 309 -5.53 -17.41 -6.39
C LEU A 309 -6.19 -17.66 -7.76
N PRO A 310 -6.77 -18.85 -8.01
CA PRO A 310 -7.34 -19.17 -9.32
C PRO A 310 -8.57 -18.32 -9.63
N SER A 311 -8.79 -18.02 -10.91
CA SER A 311 -9.97 -17.29 -11.39
C SER A 311 -10.45 -17.90 -12.70
N SER A 312 -11.72 -18.27 -12.79
CA SER A 312 -12.28 -18.75 -14.06
C SER A 312 -12.33 -17.68 -15.14
N GLN A 313 -12.48 -16.40 -14.76
CA GLN A 313 -12.65 -15.29 -15.71
C GLN A 313 -11.32 -14.63 -16.09
N LEU A 314 -10.35 -14.55 -15.17
CA LEU A 314 -9.06 -13.91 -15.41
C LEU A 314 -7.91 -14.92 -15.58
N GLY A 315 -8.17 -16.21 -15.37
CA GLY A 315 -7.16 -17.26 -15.23
C GLY A 315 -6.55 -17.26 -13.82
N SER A 316 -6.17 -16.08 -13.31
CA SER A 316 -5.66 -15.91 -11.96
C SER A 316 -6.03 -14.54 -11.41
N PHE A 317 -6.23 -14.43 -10.10
CA PHE A 317 -6.21 -13.13 -9.39
C PHE A 317 -4.79 -12.71 -8.98
N GLY A 318 -3.80 -13.59 -9.19
CA GLY A 318 -2.41 -13.33 -8.87
C GLY A 318 -1.86 -14.28 -7.82
N ALA A 319 -0.76 -13.85 -7.23
CA ALA A 319 0.00 -14.58 -6.23
C ALA A 319 0.17 -13.71 -5.00
N PHE A 320 -0.03 -14.32 -3.84
CA PHE A 320 0.21 -13.70 -2.54
C PHE A 320 1.22 -14.52 -1.72
N SER A 321 2.27 -13.85 -1.23
CA SER A 321 3.30 -14.45 -0.37
C SER A 321 3.37 -13.71 0.97
N ARG A 322 3.40 -14.48 2.05
CA ARG A 322 3.46 -13.97 3.44
C ARG A 322 4.90 -13.67 3.82
N ILE A 323 5.11 -12.57 4.51
CA ILE A 323 6.40 -12.24 5.11
C ILE A 323 6.46 -12.96 6.46
N LEU A 324 7.41 -13.90 6.60
CA LEU A 324 7.50 -14.77 7.77
C LEU A 324 8.42 -14.17 8.84
N SER A 325 9.54 -13.58 8.43
CA SER A 325 10.50 -12.93 9.34
C SER A 325 10.16 -11.46 9.62
N PRO A 326 10.65 -10.86 10.71
CA PRO A 326 10.55 -9.42 10.93
C PRO A 326 11.20 -8.64 9.79
N LEU A 327 10.56 -7.53 9.38
CA LEU A 327 11.10 -6.59 8.40
C LEU A 327 11.99 -5.56 9.09
N PRO A 328 13.11 -5.13 8.48
CA PRO A 328 14.02 -4.18 9.12
C PRO A 328 13.40 -2.77 9.22
N ASN A 329 12.85 -2.24 8.14
CA ASN A 329 12.37 -0.86 8.07
C ASN A 329 11.29 -0.68 6.98
N ARG A 330 10.72 0.53 6.89
CA ARG A 330 9.70 0.87 5.87
C ARG A 330 10.24 0.76 4.45
N ALA A 331 11.51 1.07 4.23
CA ALA A 331 12.16 0.98 2.92
C ALA A 331 12.21 -0.46 2.39
N ALA A 332 12.51 -1.44 3.25
CA ALA A 332 12.49 -2.85 2.85
C ALA A 332 11.08 -3.33 2.50
N LEU A 333 10.05 -2.89 3.24
CA LEU A 333 8.65 -3.20 2.91
C LEU A 333 8.28 -2.64 1.52
N PHE A 334 8.63 -1.39 1.26
CA PHE A 334 8.39 -0.75 -0.04
C PHE A 334 9.08 -1.49 -1.18
N ASP A 335 10.39 -1.73 -1.05
CA ASP A 335 11.22 -2.32 -2.09
C ASP A 335 10.79 -3.75 -2.44
N ILE A 336 10.33 -4.53 -1.46
CA ILE A 336 9.78 -5.88 -1.69
C ILE A 336 8.42 -5.78 -2.39
N ALA A 337 7.55 -4.86 -1.95
CA ALA A 337 6.20 -4.71 -2.48
C ALA A 337 6.18 -4.17 -3.91
N ILE A 338 7.05 -3.22 -4.26
CA ILE A 338 7.09 -2.58 -5.59
C ILE A 338 7.74 -3.46 -6.66
N ALA A 339 8.62 -4.39 -6.27
CA ALA A 339 9.35 -5.24 -7.20
C ALA A 339 8.43 -6.17 -8.00
N ALA A 340 7.44 -6.76 -7.34
CA ALA A 340 6.44 -7.61 -7.96
C ALA A 340 5.67 -6.91 -9.10
N PRO A 341 4.97 -5.78 -8.86
CA PRO A 341 4.21 -5.08 -9.88
C PRO A 341 5.08 -4.42 -10.95
N LEU A 342 6.30 -3.97 -10.63
CA LEU A 342 7.21 -3.48 -11.66
C LEU A 342 7.58 -4.59 -12.64
N ALA A 343 8.01 -5.76 -12.15
CA ALA A 343 8.45 -6.84 -13.01
C ALA A 343 7.28 -7.44 -13.82
N SER A 344 6.16 -7.76 -13.16
CA SER A 344 4.99 -8.33 -13.83
C SER A 344 4.26 -7.32 -14.71
N GLY A 345 4.15 -6.07 -14.27
CA GLY A 345 3.52 -4.99 -15.02
C GLY A 345 4.28 -4.65 -16.29
N LEU A 346 5.61 -4.50 -16.23
CA LEU A 346 6.42 -4.21 -17.42
C LEU A 346 6.39 -5.36 -18.44
N LEU A 347 6.45 -6.62 -17.98
CA LEU A 347 6.29 -7.78 -18.85
C LEU A 347 4.90 -7.78 -19.51
N SER A 348 3.84 -7.58 -18.73
CA SER A 348 2.46 -7.55 -19.24
C SER A 348 2.26 -6.42 -20.25
N LEU A 349 2.81 -5.24 -19.97
CA LEU A 349 2.77 -4.09 -20.88
C LEU A 349 3.52 -4.38 -22.18
N THR A 350 4.69 -5.02 -22.10
CA THR A 350 5.47 -5.41 -23.28
C THR A 350 4.70 -6.40 -24.15
N ILE A 351 4.07 -7.41 -23.54
CA ILE A 351 3.23 -8.39 -24.22
C ILE A 351 2.02 -7.70 -24.88
N LEU A 352 1.37 -6.77 -24.17
CA LEU A 352 0.24 -6.00 -24.70
C LEU A 352 0.64 -5.16 -25.91
N LEU A 353 1.74 -4.41 -25.83
CA LEU A 353 2.27 -3.59 -26.93
C LEU A 353 2.65 -4.46 -28.14
N LEU A 354 3.29 -5.61 -27.91
CA LEU A 354 3.60 -6.56 -28.97
C LEU A 354 2.33 -7.10 -29.63
N GLY A 355 1.35 -7.52 -28.83
CA GLY A 355 0.06 -8.00 -29.33
C GLY A 355 -0.67 -6.95 -30.17
N LEU A 356 -0.71 -5.69 -29.72
CA LEU A 356 -1.33 -4.59 -30.44
C LEU A 356 -0.62 -4.30 -31.75
N ARG A 357 0.72 -4.33 -31.76
CA ARG A 357 1.52 -4.18 -32.98
C ARG A 357 1.27 -5.31 -33.97
N LEU A 358 1.22 -6.56 -33.52
CA LEU A 358 0.93 -7.73 -34.38
C LEU A 358 -0.49 -7.65 -34.96
N SER A 359 -1.45 -7.19 -34.15
CA SER A 359 -2.83 -6.95 -34.60
C SER A 359 -2.90 -5.87 -35.68
N ALA A 360 -2.16 -4.76 -35.50
CA ALA A 360 -2.12 -3.65 -36.45
C ALA A 360 -1.54 -4.02 -37.83
N ILE A 361 -0.65 -5.01 -37.90
CA ILE A 361 -0.09 -5.51 -39.16
C ILE A 361 -0.87 -6.69 -39.75
N GLY A 362 -2.10 -6.94 -39.26
CA GLY A 362 -3.02 -7.91 -39.83
C GLY A 362 -2.84 -9.35 -39.35
N MET A 363 -2.01 -9.60 -38.33
CA MET A 363 -1.89 -10.93 -37.69
C MET A 363 -2.91 -11.13 -36.56
N GLY A 364 -4.09 -10.52 -36.68
CA GLY A 364 -5.22 -10.81 -35.79
C GLY A 364 -5.76 -12.21 -36.07
N SER A 365 -6.12 -12.95 -35.02
CA SER A 365 -6.69 -14.30 -35.15
C SER A 365 -7.98 -14.48 -34.35
N ILE A 366 -8.37 -13.49 -33.54
CA ILE A 366 -9.57 -13.53 -32.70
C ILE A 366 -10.33 -12.24 -32.89
N ASP A 367 -11.61 -12.36 -33.25
CA ASP A 367 -12.48 -11.20 -33.37
C ASP A 367 -13.18 -10.91 -32.05
N ILE A 368 -13.00 -9.69 -31.54
CA ILE A 368 -13.63 -9.24 -30.31
C ILE A 368 -14.42 -7.95 -30.51
N PRO A 369 -15.47 -7.70 -29.69
CA PRO A 369 -16.12 -6.39 -29.67
C PRO A 369 -15.13 -5.29 -29.29
N SER A 370 -15.10 -4.20 -30.06
CA SER A 370 -14.18 -3.07 -29.81
C SER A 370 -14.47 -2.35 -28.47
N GLN A 371 -15.68 -2.50 -27.94
CA GLN A 371 -16.10 -1.96 -26.64
C GLN A 371 -15.31 -2.53 -25.46
N ILE A 372 -14.71 -3.72 -25.59
CA ILE A 372 -13.89 -4.33 -24.52
C ILE A 372 -12.71 -3.41 -24.16
N PHE A 373 -12.17 -2.66 -25.12
CA PHE A 373 -11.10 -1.70 -24.86
C PHE A 373 -11.54 -0.49 -24.02
N GLN A 374 -12.84 -0.26 -23.87
CA GLN A 374 -13.37 0.76 -22.95
C GLN A 374 -13.30 0.31 -21.49
N ALA A 375 -13.11 -0.98 -21.19
CA ALA A 375 -13.04 -1.47 -19.82
C ALA A 375 -11.77 -1.02 -19.06
N SER A 376 -10.78 -0.47 -19.77
CA SER A 376 -9.51 -0.04 -19.20
C SER A 376 -8.97 1.17 -19.94
N VAL A 377 -8.71 2.26 -19.23
CA VAL A 377 -8.06 3.44 -19.82
C VAL A 377 -6.72 3.07 -20.46
N LEU A 378 -5.90 2.25 -19.80
CA LEU A 378 -4.61 1.81 -20.33
C LEU A 378 -4.78 1.02 -21.64
N ALA A 379 -5.67 0.03 -21.65
CA ALA A 379 -5.88 -0.80 -22.83
C ALA A 379 -6.47 0.02 -23.99
N GLY A 380 -7.47 0.86 -23.72
CA GLY A 380 -8.14 1.66 -24.74
C GLY A 380 -7.25 2.74 -25.34
N THR A 381 -6.42 3.41 -24.53
CA THR A 381 -5.47 4.42 -25.04
C THR A 381 -4.39 3.79 -25.90
N LEU A 382 -3.82 2.66 -25.48
CA LEU A 382 -2.84 1.93 -26.30
C LEU A 382 -3.48 1.34 -27.55
N ALA A 383 -4.67 0.74 -27.44
CA ALA A 383 -5.38 0.23 -28.60
C ALA A 383 -5.64 1.35 -29.62
N LYS A 384 -6.04 2.55 -29.18
CA LYS A 384 -6.24 3.69 -30.07
C LYS A 384 -4.95 4.11 -30.78
N LEU A 385 -3.83 4.10 -30.08
CA LEU A 385 -2.53 4.46 -30.64
C LEU A 385 -2.09 3.49 -31.75
N PHE A 386 -2.33 2.19 -31.59
CA PHE A 386 -1.85 1.16 -32.54
C PHE A 386 -2.87 0.77 -33.61
N LEU A 387 -4.16 0.70 -33.27
CA LEU A 387 -5.23 0.22 -34.15
C LEU A 387 -6.01 1.37 -34.81
N GLY A 388 -5.88 2.59 -34.31
CA GLY A 388 -6.36 3.81 -34.97
C GLY A 388 -7.86 3.80 -35.25
N GLU A 389 -8.22 3.81 -36.53
CA GLU A 389 -9.62 3.85 -36.98
C GLU A 389 -10.32 2.50 -36.92
N ALA A 390 -9.58 1.39 -36.85
CA ALA A 390 -10.16 0.05 -36.78
C ALA A 390 -11.03 -0.15 -35.53
N LEU A 391 -10.82 0.65 -34.48
CA LEU A 391 -11.63 0.63 -33.26
C LEU A 391 -13.05 1.21 -33.42
N HIS A 392 -13.35 1.91 -34.51
CA HIS A 392 -14.73 2.35 -34.78
C HIS A 392 -15.62 1.20 -35.22
N ASN A 393 -15.03 0.13 -35.77
CA ASN A 393 -15.77 -1.06 -36.14
C ASN A 393 -16.33 -1.74 -34.89
N SER A 394 -17.49 -2.38 -35.02
CA SER A 394 -18.11 -3.12 -33.91
C SER A 394 -17.25 -4.31 -33.47
N PHE A 395 -16.57 -4.95 -34.42
CA PHE A 395 -15.63 -6.04 -34.17
C PHE A 395 -14.27 -5.72 -34.76
N ILE A 396 -13.24 -6.17 -34.04
CA ILE A 396 -11.84 -6.02 -34.46
C ILE A 396 -11.10 -7.33 -34.25
N SER A 397 -10.30 -7.71 -35.24
CA SER A 397 -9.43 -8.87 -35.15
C SER A 397 -8.15 -8.50 -34.41
N ILE A 398 -7.87 -9.23 -33.32
CA ILE A 398 -6.70 -9.00 -32.46
C ILE A 398 -5.89 -10.27 -32.30
N HIS A 399 -4.60 -10.08 -31.99
CA HIS A 399 -3.70 -11.15 -31.61
C HIS A 399 -3.95 -11.58 -30.14
N PRO A 400 -3.94 -12.88 -29.80
CA PRO A 400 -4.20 -13.37 -28.43
C PRO A 400 -3.32 -12.74 -27.33
N LEU A 401 -2.12 -12.30 -27.71
CA LEU A 401 -1.19 -11.58 -26.81
C LEU A 401 -1.78 -10.27 -26.28
N VAL A 402 -2.71 -9.62 -26.99
CA VAL A 402 -3.42 -8.44 -26.49
C VAL A 402 -4.20 -8.79 -25.23
N ILE A 403 -4.96 -9.88 -25.27
CA ILE A 403 -5.75 -10.37 -24.13
C ILE A 403 -4.81 -10.78 -23.00
N LEU A 404 -3.75 -11.53 -23.31
CA LEU A 404 -2.76 -11.96 -22.32
C LEU A 404 -2.09 -10.79 -21.59
N GLY A 405 -1.62 -9.79 -22.34
CA GLY A 405 -0.94 -8.61 -21.79
C GLY A 405 -1.89 -7.71 -21.00
N TRP A 406 -3.15 -7.58 -21.45
CA TRP A 406 -4.19 -6.87 -20.70
C TRP A 406 -4.53 -7.60 -19.39
N LEU A 407 -4.76 -8.91 -19.41
CA LEU A 407 -5.02 -9.70 -18.21
C LEU A 407 -3.86 -9.63 -17.21
N GLY A 408 -2.61 -9.75 -17.69
CA GLY A 408 -1.43 -9.59 -16.84
C GLY A 408 -1.35 -8.21 -16.17
N SER A 409 -1.72 -7.16 -16.92
CA SER A 409 -1.81 -5.80 -16.40
C SER A 409 -2.94 -5.68 -15.37
N ALA A 410 -4.10 -6.28 -15.63
CA ALA A 410 -5.24 -6.30 -14.71
C ALA A 410 -4.91 -7.04 -13.40
N ILE A 411 -4.27 -8.23 -13.49
CA ILE A 411 -3.78 -8.98 -12.32
C ILE A 411 -2.82 -8.13 -11.50
N THR A 412 -1.87 -7.46 -12.17
CA THR A 412 -0.92 -6.58 -11.50
C THR A 412 -1.63 -5.42 -10.80
N ALA A 413 -2.61 -4.79 -11.47
CA ALA A 413 -3.39 -3.69 -10.92
C ALA A 413 -4.28 -4.10 -9.74
N LEU A 414 -4.93 -5.27 -9.80
CA LEU A 414 -5.70 -5.82 -8.68
C LEU A 414 -4.85 -6.00 -7.42
N ASN A 415 -3.60 -6.46 -7.58
CA ASN A 415 -2.64 -6.60 -6.48
C ASN A 415 -2.03 -5.26 -6.02
N LEU A 416 -2.14 -4.20 -6.82
CA LEU A 416 -1.76 -2.83 -6.46
C LEU A 416 -2.88 -2.05 -5.77
N MET A 417 -4.06 -2.64 -5.54
CA MET A 417 -5.10 -2.00 -4.74
C MET A 417 -4.60 -1.70 -3.32
N PRO A 418 -4.92 -0.54 -2.72
CA PRO A 418 -4.40 -0.13 -1.43
C PRO A 418 -5.14 -0.78 -0.25
N ALA A 419 -5.09 -2.11 -0.18
CA ALA A 419 -5.80 -2.90 0.83
C ALA A 419 -4.94 -4.02 1.45
N GLY A 420 -4.85 -4.00 2.78
CA GLY A 420 -4.30 -5.08 3.59
C GLY A 420 -2.88 -5.49 3.18
N GLN A 421 -2.68 -6.80 2.97
CA GLN A 421 -1.39 -7.39 2.59
C GLN A 421 -1.14 -7.43 1.07
N LEU A 422 -2.01 -6.82 0.26
CA LEU A 422 -1.72 -6.60 -1.16
C LEU A 422 -0.49 -5.71 -1.33
N ASP A 423 0.14 -5.75 -2.51
CA ASP A 423 1.32 -4.92 -2.79
C ASP A 423 0.99 -3.43 -2.63
N GLY A 424 -0.19 -3.00 -3.10
CA GLY A 424 -0.66 -1.63 -2.90
C GLY A 424 -0.85 -1.26 -1.43
N GLY A 425 -1.36 -2.20 -0.62
CA GLY A 425 -1.49 -2.02 0.83
C GLY A 425 -0.14 -1.86 1.53
N ARG A 426 0.84 -2.70 1.15
CA ARG A 426 2.23 -2.63 1.63
C ARG A 426 2.93 -1.33 1.19
N ILE A 427 2.70 -0.88 -0.04
CA ILE A 427 3.19 0.42 -0.55
C ILE A 427 2.62 1.55 0.30
N VAL A 428 1.29 1.61 0.48
CA VAL A 428 0.64 2.64 1.31
C VAL A 428 1.14 2.59 2.76
N GLN A 429 1.31 1.40 3.32
CA GLN A 429 1.83 1.21 4.68
C GLN A 429 3.27 1.72 4.81
N SER A 430 4.10 1.51 3.81
CA SER A 430 5.50 1.97 3.81
C SER A 430 5.62 3.49 3.67
N ILE A 431 4.75 4.13 2.88
CA ILE A 431 4.79 5.58 2.63
C ILE A 431 4.09 6.34 3.77
N TYR A 432 2.86 5.98 4.09
CA TYR A 432 1.97 6.77 4.95
C TYR A 432 1.75 6.16 6.35
N GLY A 433 2.39 5.03 6.64
CA GLY A 433 2.29 4.34 7.92
C GLY A 433 1.03 3.48 8.07
N ARG A 434 0.97 2.76 9.20
CA ARG A 434 -0.06 1.74 9.47
C ARG A 434 -1.47 2.29 9.53
N ARG A 435 -1.65 3.47 10.14
CA ARG A 435 -2.98 4.06 10.31
C ARG A 435 -3.62 4.36 8.96
N THR A 436 -2.87 5.01 8.07
CA THR A 436 -3.35 5.35 6.73
C THR A 436 -3.66 4.09 5.93
N ALA A 437 -2.77 3.08 5.94
CA ALA A 437 -3.00 1.81 5.27
C ALA A 437 -4.26 1.07 5.78
N SER A 438 -4.56 1.15 7.08
CA SER A 438 -5.80 0.60 7.62
C SER A 438 -7.03 1.32 7.07
N TRP A 439 -6.99 2.65 6.97
CA TRP A 439 -8.09 3.44 6.42
C TRP A 439 -8.28 3.19 4.92
N THR A 440 -7.20 3.12 4.13
CA THR A 440 -7.30 2.82 2.70
C THR A 440 -7.82 1.42 2.45
N THR A 441 -7.52 0.45 3.32
CA THR A 441 -8.07 -0.91 3.25
C THR A 441 -9.59 -0.89 3.39
N VAL A 442 -10.11 -0.18 4.40
CA VAL A 442 -11.55 -0.02 4.60
C VAL A 442 -12.20 0.68 3.39
N LEU A 443 -11.57 1.76 2.90
CA LEU A 443 -12.07 2.50 1.74
C LEU A 443 -12.12 1.63 0.48
N THR A 444 -11.09 0.82 0.23
CA THR A 444 -11.03 -0.11 -0.91
C THR A 444 -12.12 -1.17 -0.81
N LEU A 445 -12.38 -1.72 0.38
CA LEU A 445 -13.46 -2.68 0.59
C LEU A 445 -14.84 -2.06 0.33
N ILE A 446 -15.10 -0.84 0.82
CA ILE A 446 -16.34 -0.10 0.53
C ILE A 446 -16.49 0.11 -0.99
N PHE A 447 -15.42 0.52 -1.65
CA PHE A 447 -15.42 0.70 -3.10
C PHE A 447 -15.74 -0.60 -3.85
N LEU A 448 -15.17 -1.75 -3.44
CA LEU A 448 -15.46 -3.05 -4.05
C LEU A 448 -16.91 -3.50 -3.82
N VAL A 449 -17.50 -3.19 -2.67
CA VAL A 449 -18.93 -3.43 -2.41
C VAL A 449 -19.79 -2.62 -3.37
N ILE A 450 -19.48 -1.35 -3.59
CA ILE A 450 -20.20 -0.50 -4.57
C ILE A 450 -19.99 -1.05 -5.99
N ALA A 451 -18.76 -1.43 -6.33
CA ALA A 451 -18.42 -1.98 -7.65
C ALA A 451 -19.11 -3.32 -7.94
N THR A 452 -19.58 -4.04 -6.91
CA THR A 452 -20.35 -5.30 -7.07
C THR A 452 -21.64 -5.09 -7.86
N VAL A 453 -22.25 -3.90 -7.77
CA VAL A 453 -23.46 -3.56 -8.53
C VAL A 453 -23.19 -3.59 -10.04
N ILE A 454 -21.96 -3.29 -10.45
CA ILE A 454 -21.54 -3.24 -11.86
C ILE A 454 -20.92 -4.57 -12.29
N ASN A 455 -20.07 -5.16 -11.45
CA ASN A 455 -19.33 -6.36 -11.78
C ASN A 455 -19.27 -7.34 -10.57
N PRO A 456 -19.89 -8.52 -10.67
CA PRO A 456 -19.83 -9.55 -9.63
C PRO A 456 -18.41 -10.00 -9.25
N LEU A 457 -17.42 -9.85 -10.15
CA LEU A 457 -16.01 -10.12 -9.82
C LEU A 457 -15.49 -9.27 -8.65
N ALA A 458 -15.99 -8.04 -8.51
CA ALA A 458 -15.60 -7.17 -7.42
C ALA A 458 -15.99 -7.76 -6.06
N LEU A 459 -17.10 -8.49 -5.97
CA LEU A 459 -17.53 -9.18 -4.76
C LEU A 459 -16.59 -10.33 -4.40
N TYR A 460 -16.23 -11.15 -5.39
CA TYR A 460 -15.32 -12.28 -5.17
C TYR A 460 -13.95 -11.79 -4.71
N TRP A 461 -13.39 -10.78 -5.38
CA TRP A 461 -12.12 -10.18 -5.01
C TRP A 461 -12.18 -9.48 -3.65
N GLY A 462 -13.24 -8.72 -3.38
CA GLY A 462 -13.48 -8.09 -2.08
C GLY A 462 -13.61 -9.10 -0.94
N GLY A 463 -14.27 -10.23 -1.18
CA GLY A 463 -14.39 -11.34 -0.23
C GLY A 463 -13.04 -11.97 0.10
N ILE A 464 -12.20 -12.21 -0.92
CA ILE A 464 -10.81 -12.67 -0.72
C ILE A 464 -10.04 -11.68 0.15
N ILE A 465 -10.10 -10.37 -0.17
CA ILE A 465 -9.39 -9.37 0.62
C ILE A 465 -9.89 -9.39 2.06
N LEU A 466 -11.20 -9.38 2.27
CA LEU A 466 -11.81 -9.30 3.60
C LEU A 466 -11.45 -10.50 4.49
N ILE A 467 -11.39 -11.71 3.93
CA ILE A 467 -11.16 -12.95 4.68
C ILE A 467 -9.66 -13.28 4.80
N LEU A 468 -8.90 -13.14 3.72
CA LEU A 468 -7.53 -13.67 3.63
C LEU A 468 -6.43 -12.60 3.78
N LEU A 469 -6.71 -11.36 3.37
CA LEU A 469 -5.66 -10.35 3.14
C LEU A 469 -5.89 -9.04 3.91
N ARG A 470 -6.97 -8.90 4.68
CA ARG A 470 -7.38 -7.62 5.31
C ARG A 470 -6.36 -7.06 6.29
N ASP A 471 -5.64 -7.93 6.98
CA ASP A 471 -4.72 -7.51 8.02
C ASP A 471 -3.54 -6.75 7.42
N LEU A 472 -2.94 -5.82 8.17
CA LEU A 472 -1.73 -5.15 7.73
C LEU A 472 -0.51 -6.05 7.94
N GLU A 473 0.61 -5.68 7.32
CA GLU A 473 1.87 -6.38 7.54
C GLU A 473 2.31 -6.23 9.01
N ARG A 474 3.01 -7.24 9.54
CA ARG A 474 3.46 -7.26 10.94
C ARG A 474 4.35 -6.05 11.26
N PRO A 475 4.44 -5.65 12.55
CA PRO A 475 5.32 -4.54 12.92
C PRO A 475 6.77 -4.75 12.47
N MET A 476 7.35 -3.73 11.88
CA MET A 476 8.76 -3.73 11.43
C MET A 476 9.68 -3.40 12.62
N LEU A 477 10.95 -3.79 12.54
CA LEU A 477 11.95 -3.49 13.57
C LEU A 477 12.12 -1.99 13.76
N ASN A 478 12.09 -1.21 12.67
CA ASN A 478 12.05 0.24 12.71
C ASN A 478 10.93 0.78 11.82
N GLU A 479 9.75 0.97 12.41
CA GLU A 479 8.62 1.61 11.73
C GLU A 479 8.65 3.13 11.80
N LEU A 480 9.60 3.78 12.46
CA LEU A 480 9.68 5.25 12.48
C LEU A 480 10.55 5.82 11.36
N SER A 481 11.35 4.96 10.71
CA SER A 481 12.11 5.29 9.51
C SER A 481 11.25 5.96 8.44
N GLU A 482 11.74 7.09 7.91
CA GLU A 482 11.12 7.77 6.76
C GLU A 482 11.54 7.11 5.45
N LEU A 483 10.66 7.17 4.46
CA LEU A 483 10.93 6.66 3.12
C LEU A 483 11.58 7.75 2.27
N ASP A 484 12.54 7.37 1.42
CA ASP A 484 13.17 8.29 0.48
C ASP A 484 12.19 8.78 -0.61
N GLY A 485 12.41 9.99 -1.11
CA GLY A 485 11.52 10.66 -2.06
C GLY A 485 11.34 9.91 -3.39
N ASP A 486 12.40 9.26 -3.88
CA ASP A 486 12.35 8.48 -5.13
C ASP A 486 11.43 7.27 -5.00
N ARG A 487 11.46 6.60 -3.84
CA ARG A 487 10.57 5.48 -3.54
C ARG A 487 9.12 5.93 -3.40
N GLU A 488 8.89 7.05 -2.72
CA GLU A 488 7.55 7.64 -2.63
C GLU A 488 6.98 7.93 -4.04
N ALA A 489 7.78 8.53 -4.94
CA ALA A 489 7.38 8.78 -6.31
C ALA A 489 7.04 7.49 -7.08
N LEU A 490 7.88 6.45 -6.97
CA LEU A 490 7.61 5.15 -7.57
C LEU A 490 6.32 4.51 -7.05
N GLY A 491 6.05 4.65 -5.75
CA GLY A 491 4.80 4.16 -5.14
C GLY A 491 3.57 4.85 -5.70
N VAL A 492 3.62 6.17 -5.86
CA VAL A 492 2.52 6.95 -6.46
C VAL A 492 2.33 6.55 -7.92
N VAL A 493 3.41 6.36 -8.70
CA VAL A 493 3.32 5.89 -10.10
C VAL A 493 2.69 4.51 -10.18
N ALA A 494 3.00 3.60 -9.26
CA ALA A 494 2.39 2.27 -9.24
C ALA A 494 0.89 2.32 -8.89
N LEU A 495 0.50 3.12 -7.90
CA LEU A 495 -0.92 3.34 -7.58
C LEU A 495 -1.66 4.02 -8.75
N PHE A 496 -1.00 4.93 -9.46
CA PHE A 496 -1.54 5.52 -10.68
C PHE A 496 -1.72 4.47 -11.77
N TRP A 497 -0.73 3.62 -12.03
CA TRP A 497 -0.84 2.50 -12.99
C TRP A 497 -2.07 1.64 -12.67
N MET A 498 -2.26 1.27 -11.40
CA MET A 498 -3.46 0.53 -10.97
C MET A 498 -4.76 1.25 -11.38
N LEU A 499 -4.84 2.55 -11.14
CA LEU A 499 -5.99 3.37 -11.50
C LEU A 499 -6.23 3.35 -13.03
N VAL A 500 -5.20 3.57 -13.84
CA VAL A 500 -5.34 3.61 -15.31
C VAL A 500 -5.70 2.24 -15.89
N THR A 501 -5.28 1.16 -15.25
CA THR A 501 -5.63 -0.19 -15.71
C THR A 501 -7.07 -0.57 -15.35
N LEU A 502 -7.54 -0.23 -14.14
CA LEU A 502 -8.84 -0.70 -13.64
C LEU A 502 -9.99 0.27 -13.93
N LEU A 503 -9.73 1.55 -14.16
CA LEU A 503 -10.80 2.48 -14.49
C LEU A 503 -11.27 2.26 -15.93
N PRO A 504 -12.60 2.11 -16.14
CA PRO A 504 -13.17 2.11 -17.47
C PRO A 504 -13.17 3.53 -18.06
N ILE A 505 -13.07 3.61 -19.39
CA ILE A 505 -13.29 4.82 -20.16
C ILE A 505 -14.79 5.10 -20.18
N THR A 506 -15.19 6.31 -19.80
CA THR A 506 -16.60 6.72 -19.88
C THR A 506 -17.03 6.80 -21.35
N SER A 507 -18.30 6.51 -21.64
CA SER A 507 -18.84 6.50 -23.00
C SER A 507 -18.54 7.77 -23.80
N GLY A 508 -18.64 8.95 -23.17
CA GLY A 508 -18.32 10.22 -23.82
C GLY A 508 -16.82 10.41 -24.13
N VAL A 509 -15.92 9.79 -23.37
CA VAL A 509 -14.48 9.78 -23.68
C VAL A 509 -14.18 8.71 -24.73
N ALA A 510 -14.83 7.56 -24.67
CA ALA A 510 -14.68 6.48 -25.63
C ALA A 510 -15.10 6.93 -27.04
N GLU A 511 -16.22 7.64 -27.15
CA GLU A 511 -16.71 8.23 -28.41
C GLU A 511 -15.70 9.24 -29.00
N ARG A 512 -15.14 10.12 -28.15
CA ARG A 512 -14.09 11.07 -28.57
C ARG A 512 -12.78 10.40 -28.98
N LEU A 513 -12.47 9.25 -28.36
CA LEU A 513 -11.34 8.41 -28.74
C LEU A 513 -11.68 7.50 -29.94
N GLY A 514 -12.91 7.53 -30.47
CA GLY A 514 -13.32 6.68 -31.58
C GLY A 514 -13.24 5.19 -31.25
N ILE A 515 -13.56 4.81 -30.01
CA ILE A 515 -13.59 3.42 -29.53
C ILE A 515 -15.04 2.97 -29.47
N GLY A 516 -15.44 2.06 -30.36
CA GLY A 516 -16.81 1.60 -30.52
C GLY A 516 -17.68 2.61 -31.26
N SER A 517 -18.54 2.12 -32.15
CA SER A 517 -19.55 2.96 -32.82
C SER A 517 -20.54 3.50 -31.79
N GLY A 518 -20.74 4.83 -31.75
CA GLY A 518 -21.72 5.49 -30.89
C GLY A 518 -23.10 4.85 -31.05
N GLY A 519 -23.48 4.03 -30.08
CA GLY A 519 -24.76 3.33 -30.00
C GLY A 519 -25.04 3.15 -28.52
N GLY A 520 -26.13 3.77 -28.07
CA GLY A 520 -26.46 3.94 -26.66
C GLY A 520 -26.46 2.65 -25.85
N LEU A 521 -26.24 2.84 -24.55
CA LEU A 521 -26.74 2.02 -23.44
C LEU A 521 -27.79 1.00 -23.90
N LEU A 522 -27.48 -0.30 -23.82
CA LEU A 522 -28.45 -1.36 -23.52
C LEU A 522 -27.69 -2.69 -23.25
N PRO A 523 -28.19 -3.54 -22.34
CA PRO A 523 -28.57 -3.31 -20.95
C PRO A 523 -27.48 -3.74 -19.94
#